data_AF-D2VNQ3-F1
#
_entry.id   AF-D2VNQ3-F1
#
_cell.length_a   1.000
_cell.length_b   1.000
_cell.length_c   1.000
_cell.angle_alpha   90.00
_cell.angle_beta   90.00
_cell.angle_gamma   90.00
#
_symmetry.space_group_name_H-M   'P 1'
#
loop_
_entity.id
_entity.type
_entity.pdbx_description
1 polymer ?
#
loop_
_entity_poly.entity_id
_entity_poly.type
_entity_poly.pdbx_seq_one_letter_code
_entity_poly.pdbx_strand_id
1 'polypeptide(L)'
;MISNTLNESLDHQLNNNQLTNSITRQHTTDQIAIEKASIPTESTKQLSPKQKRFISLLRFTTSNSFSTVFYIIIILFHLVLWLICGGIDLATPGRKLFLADGKLLDPQFGCILGLGSIVVVAGQCVVYLVIELIVLGLCFYSDRDTWKIKKETIICAIFQLISCVLFAVLGNIDIVKYLVDNLVPYGNVLVAYSLFAIFVSVVLPIFYSIREDRKKILDLESNVAGDVEQFLKNKENYEKILDFARRSYCPENLLCWRDIQRFKNSFHMNGKVEESARMGINIVESYLKSCSLAQINLPSDLALKVGEIETLLSNSPNLINQNLFDSIQSHCLVDIQCDVYIRFTVQSKGTKKNQKEETSTQI
;
A
#
# COMPACT_ATOMS: atom_id res chain seq x y z
N MET A 1 -26.83 -64.57 25.21
CA MET A 1 -26.56 -63.16 25.58
C MET A 1 -25.42 -62.50 24.80
N ILE A 2 -24.53 -63.23 24.11
CA ILE A 2 -23.43 -62.63 23.33
C ILE A 2 -23.84 -62.26 21.88
N SER A 3 -24.96 -62.79 21.38
CA SER A 3 -25.39 -62.55 19.99
C SER A 3 -26.13 -61.22 19.76
N ASN A 4 -26.65 -60.57 20.81
CA ASN A 4 -27.45 -59.34 20.64
C ASN A 4 -26.59 -58.07 20.63
N THR A 5 -25.40 -58.08 21.25
CA THR A 5 -24.51 -56.91 21.31
C THR A 5 -23.68 -56.70 20.04
N LEU A 6 -23.55 -57.71 19.18
CA LEU A 6 -22.81 -57.58 17.91
C LEU A 6 -23.63 -56.91 16.80
N ASN A 7 -24.96 -57.07 16.81
CA ASN A 7 -25.83 -56.46 15.81
C ASN A 7 -26.02 -54.95 16.03
N GLU A 8 -26.11 -54.49 17.28
CA GLU A 8 -26.24 -53.04 17.57
C GLU A 8 -24.98 -52.23 17.19
N SER A 9 -23.80 -52.85 17.22
CA SER A 9 -22.54 -52.22 16.80
C SER A 9 -22.45 -52.04 15.27
N LEU A 10 -22.95 -53.01 14.50
CA LEU A 10 -22.94 -52.93 13.04
C LEU A 10 -23.93 -51.89 12.51
N ASP A 11 -25.12 -51.80 13.12
CA ASP A 11 -26.15 -50.82 12.73
C ASP A 11 -25.70 -49.38 13.03
N HIS A 12 -24.94 -49.16 14.11
CA HIS A 12 -24.38 -47.85 14.42
C HIS A 12 -23.28 -47.41 13.42
N GLN A 13 -22.50 -48.35 12.88
CA GLN A 13 -21.49 -48.04 11.85
C GLN A 13 -22.11 -47.78 10.47
N LEU A 14 -23.19 -48.49 10.12
CA LEU A 14 -23.92 -48.26 8.87
C LEU A 14 -24.63 -46.89 8.85
N ASN A 15 -25.19 -46.45 9.96
CA ASN A 15 -25.87 -45.15 10.05
C ASN A 15 -24.88 -43.96 9.96
N ASN A 16 -23.70 -44.09 10.56
CA ASN A 16 -22.66 -43.05 10.47
C ASN A 16 -22.16 -42.88 9.03
N ASN A 17 -21.95 -43.97 8.28
CA ASN A 17 -21.51 -43.89 6.89
C ASN A 17 -22.57 -43.32 5.93
N GLN A 18 -23.86 -43.47 6.23
CA GLN A 18 -24.92 -42.83 5.44
C GLN A 18 -25.03 -41.33 5.73
N LEU A 19 -24.75 -40.91 6.97
CA LEU A 19 -24.73 -39.49 7.35
C LEU A 19 -23.53 -38.75 6.73
N THR A 20 -22.33 -39.35 6.70
CA THR A 20 -21.16 -38.73 6.02
C THR A 20 -21.37 -38.62 4.50
N ASN A 21 -21.99 -39.62 3.88
CA ASN A 21 -22.24 -39.60 2.44
C ASN A 21 -23.35 -38.60 2.03
N SER A 22 -24.33 -38.35 2.89
CA SER A 22 -25.38 -37.35 2.65
C SER A 22 -24.87 -35.92 2.86
N ILE A 23 -24.06 -35.67 3.89
CA ILE A 23 -23.40 -34.36 4.11
C ILE A 23 -22.45 -34.04 2.96
N THR A 24 -21.67 -35.02 2.49
CA THR A 24 -20.74 -34.82 1.37
C THR A 24 -21.48 -34.48 0.08
N ARG A 25 -22.60 -35.17 -0.22
CA ARG A 25 -23.40 -34.92 -1.44
C ARG A 25 -24.18 -33.60 -1.41
N GLN A 26 -24.69 -33.17 -0.27
CA GLN A 26 -25.31 -31.84 -0.15
C GLN A 26 -24.27 -30.73 -0.37
N HIS A 27 -23.07 -30.87 0.20
CA HIS A 27 -22.00 -29.89 -0.01
C HIS A 27 -21.54 -29.79 -1.47
N THR A 28 -21.55 -30.91 -2.23
CA THR A 28 -21.19 -30.88 -3.65
C THR A 28 -22.29 -30.27 -4.51
N THR A 29 -23.56 -30.51 -4.18
CA THR A 29 -24.69 -30.03 -4.98
C THR A 29 -24.90 -28.52 -4.80
N ASP A 30 -24.70 -28.00 -3.58
CA ASP A 30 -24.75 -26.56 -3.31
C ASP A 30 -23.55 -25.80 -3.91
N GLN A 31 -22.36 -26.41 -3.97
CA GLN A 31 -21.21 -25.83 -4.67
C GLN A 31 -21.44 -25.72 -6.19
N ILE A 32 -22.06 -26.74 -6.81
CA ILE A 32 -22.37 -26.74 -8.25
C ILE A 32 -23.51 -25.76 -8.58
N ALA A 33 -24.47 -25.57 -7.67
CA ALA A 33 -25.56 -24.61 -7.84
C ALA A 33 -25.09 -23.14 -7.69
N ILE A 34 -24.15 -22.87 -6.78
CA ILE A 34 -23.50 -21.55 -6.64
C ILE A 34 -22.60 -21.24 -7.85
N GLU A 35 -22.01 -22.26 -8.49
CA GLU A 35 -21.17 -22.10 -9.68
C GLU A 35 -21.95 -21.76 -10.96
N LYS A 36 -23.22 -22.20 -11.08
CA LYS A 36 -24.08 -21.89 -12.23
C LYS A 36 -24.90 -20.60 -12.07
N ALA A 37 -25.12 -20.13 -10.85
CA ALA A 37 -25.80 -18.87 -10.59
C ALA A 37 -24.84 -17.68 -10.77
N SER A 38 -24.65 -17.28 -12.02
CA SER A 38 -24.12 -15.96 -12.39
C SER A 38 -22.80 -15.58 -11.72
N ILE A 39 -21.71 -16.21 -12.14
CA ILE A 39 -20.47 -15.42 -12.25
C ILE A 39 -20.73 -14.58 -13.49
N PRO A 40 -20.99 -13.26 -13.38
CA PRO A 40 -21.06 -12.44 -14.56
C PRO A 40 -19.75 -12.67 -15.27
N THR A 41 -19.83 -13.15 -16.51
CA THR A 41 -18.76 -12.98 -17.47
C THR A 41 -18.70 -11.46 -17.71
N GLU A 42 -18.32 -10.69 -16.69
CA GLU A 42 -17.58 -9.46 -16.87
C GLU A 42 -16.28 -9.92 -17.52
N SER A 43 -16.42 -10.21 -18.82
CA SER A 43 -15.37 -10.11 -19.81
C SER A 43 -14.50 -8.96 -19.33
N THR A 44 -13.24 -9.26 -19.05
CA THR A 44 -12.16 -8.29 -18.89
C THR A 44 -12.50 -7.08 -19.74
N LYS A 45 -13.15 -6.08 -19.14
CA LYS A 45 -13.61 -4.90 -19.87
C LYS A 45 -12.30 -4.29 -20.30
N GLN A 46 -11.95 -4.48 -21.57
CA GLN A 46 -10.66 -4.06 -22.07
C GLN A 46 -10.55 -2.60 -21.68
N LEU A 47 -9.58 -2.31 -20.81
CA LEU A 47 -9.38 -0.96 -20.30
C LEU A 47 -9.37 -0.03 -21.50
N SER A 48 -10.23 0.98 -21.45
CA SER A 48 -10.30 1.98 -22.52
C SER A 48 -8.87 2.49 -22.77
N PRO A 49 -8.47 2.76 -24.02
CA PRO A 49 -7.15 3.34 -24.31
C PRO A 49 -6.83 4.57 -23.44
N LYS A 50 -7.86 5.34 -23.07
CA LYS A 50 -7.74 6.46 -22.11
C LYS A 50 -7.34 6.00 -20.71
N GLN A 51 -7.96 4.95 -20.19
CA GLN A 51 -7.64 4.38 -18.88
C GLN A 51 -6.23 3.78 -18.88
N LYS A 52 -5.82 3.08 -19.95
CA LYS A 52 -4.45 2.57 -20.09
C LYS A 52 -3.42 3.69 -20.07
N ARG A 53 -3.65 4.77 -20.81
CA ARG A 53 -2.77 5.95 -20.78
C ARG A 53 -2.73 6.61 -19.41
N PHE A 54 -3.88 6.74 -18.74
CA PHE A 54 -3.95 7.32 -17.41
C PHE A 54 -3.19 6.50 -16.36
N ILE A 55 -3.37 5.17 -16.37
CA ILE A 55 -2.62 4.26 -15.50
C ILE A 55 -1.11 4.33 -15.81
N SER A 56 -0.72 4.40 -17.08
CA SER A 56 0.67 4.57 -17.47
C SER A 56 1.26 5.88 -16.96
N LEU A 57 0.48 6.97 -16.97
CA LEU A 57 0.89 8.26 -16.42
C LEU A 57 1.06 8.19 -14.91
N LEU A 58 0.09 7.63 -14.19
CA LEU A 58 0.19 7.44 -12.74
C LEU A 58 1.41 6.61 -12.36
N ARG A 59 1.65 5.52 -13.09
CA ARG A 59 2.82 4.67 -12.90
C ARG A 59 4.13 5.41 -13.10
N PHE A 60 4.18 6.30 -14.09
CA PHE A 60 5.32 7.16 -14.30
C PHE A 60 5.49 8.14 -13.13
N THR A 61 4.42 8.79 -12.67
CA THR A 61 4.44 9.71 -11.52
C THR A 61 4.88 9.02 -10.22
N THR A 62 4.57 7.74 -10.03
CA THR A 62 5.03 6.96 -8.86
C THR A 62 6.41 6.33 -9.03
N SER A 63 7.07 6.52 -10.18
CA SER A 63 8.38 5.90 -10.43
C SER A 63 9.53 6.64 -9.74
N ASN A 64 10.55 5.88 -9.29
CA ASN A 64 11.77 6.45 -8.70
C ASN A 64 12.50 7.41 -9.67
N SER A 65 12.40 7.16 -10.97
CA SER A 65 12.98 8.03 -12.00
C SER A 65 12.29 9.38 -12.05
N PHE A 66 10.95 9.42 -11.99
CA PHE A 66 10.20 10.67 -11.94
C PHE A 66 10.53 11.45 -10.67
N SER A 67 10.53 10.80 -9.50
CA SER A 67 10.89 11.43 -8.23
C SER A 67 12.29 12.05 -8.29
N THR A 68 13.29 11.31 -8.80
CA THR A 68 14.66 11.81 -8.96
C THR A 68 14.73 13.05 -9.85
N VAL A 69 14.10 13.00 -11.03
CA VAL A 69 14.08 14.14 -11.97
C VAL A 69 13.38 15.35 -11.35
N PHE A 70 12.26 15.13 -10.66
CA PHE A 70 11.52 16.17 -9.97
C PHE A 70 12.37 16.85 -8.89
N TYR A 71 13.09 16.09 -8.07
CA TYR A 71 14.02 16.64 -7.08
C TYR A 71 15.14 17.46 -7.72
N ILE A 72 15.73 16.99 -8.82
CA ILE A 72 16.76 17.74 -9.55
C ILE A 72 16.19 19.08 -10.04
N ILE A 73 14.99 19.08 -10.62
CA ILE A 73 14.32 20.31 -11.08
C ILE A 73 14.09 21.29 -9.92
N ILE A 74 13.60 20.80 -8.77
CA ILE A 74 13.40 21.63 -7.58
C ILE A 74 14.72 22.23 -7.11
N ILE A 75 15.79 21.44 -7.03
CA ILE A 75 17.12 21.93 -6.62
C ILE A 75 17.61 23.03 -7.56
N LEU A 76 17.54 22.79 -8.88
CA LEU A 76 17.94 23.79 -9.88
C LEU A 76 17.11 25.07 -9.78
N PHE A 77 15.80 24.95 -9.57
CA PHE A 77 14.93 26.10 -9.35
C PHE A 77 15.35 26.93 -8.13
N HIS A 78 15.70 26.28 -7.01
CA HIS A 78 16.18 26.97 -5.81
C HIS A 78 17.52 27.66 -6.04
N LEU A 79 18.45 26.98 -6.71
CA LEU A 79 19.74 27.57 -7.06
C LEU A 79 19.57 28.81 -7.94
N VAL A 80 18.73 28.74 -8.97
CA VAL A 80 18.43 29.89 -9.84
C VAL A 80 17.80 31.03 -9.05
N LEU A 81 16.84 30.74 -8.16
CA LEU A 81 16.22 31.77 -7.31
C LEU A 81 17.26 32.48 -6.44
N TRP A 82 18.13 31.74 -5.76
CA TRP A 82 19.17 32.33 -4.91
C TRP A 82 20.23 33.09 -5.71
N LEU A 83 20.57 32.63 -6.92
CA LEU A 83 21.44 33.37 -7.84
C LEU A 83 20.81 34.69 -8.29
N ILE A 84 19.50 34.72 -8.54
CA ILE A 84 18.76 35.95 -8.85
C ILE A 84 18.77 36.90 -7.66
N CYS A 85 18.47 36.42 -6.45
CA CYS A 85 18.55 37.22 -5.22
C CYS A 85 19.96 37.80 -5.03
N GLY A 86 21.00 36.99 -5.25
CA GLY A 86 22.39 37.43 -5.21
C GLY A 86 22.71 38.49 -6.28
N GLY A 87 22.25 38.29 -7.51
CA GLY A 87 22.41 39.27 -8.59
C GLY A 87 21.75 40.62 -8.28
N ILE A 88 20.54 40.61 -7.71
CA ILE A 88 19.83 41.82 -7.27
C ILE A 88 20.62 42.55 -6.16
N ASP A 89 21.15 41.81 -5.19
CA ASP A 89 21.98 42.35 -4.09
C ASP A 89 23.29 42.95 -4.63
N LEU A 90 23.91 42.32 -5.63
CA LEU A 90 25.11 42.85 -6.28
C LEU A 90 24.83 44.13 -7.07
N ALA A 91 23.72 44.18 -7.79
CA ALA A 91 23.33 45.26 -8.68
C ALA A 91 22.80 46.52 -7.97
N THR A 92 22.48 46.43 -6.67
CA THR A 92 21.91 47.54 -5.89
C THR A 92 22.97 48.15 -4.95
N PRO A 93 23.87 49.03 -5.44
CA PRO A 93 24.93 49.59 -4.61
C PRO A 93 24.36 50.39 -3.43
N GLY A 94 24.94 50.20 -2.25
CA GLY A 94 24.62 50.96 -1.03
C GLY A 94 23.38 50.51 -0.27
N ARG A 95 22.62 49.51 -0.74
CA ARG A 95 21.50 48.93 0.02
C ARG A 95 21.80 47.47 0.36
N LYS A 96 21.71 47.15 1.65
CA LYS A 96 21.80 45.76 2.15
C LYS A 96 20.38 45.18 2.19
N LEU A 97 20.01 44.40 1.17
CA LEU A 97 18.66 43.86 1.07
C LEU A 97 18.55 42.49 1.76
N PHE A 98 19.50 41.60 1.49
CA PHE A 98 19.38 40.18 1.85
C PHE A 98 20.28 39.75 3.02
N LEU A 99 21.45 40.35 3.21
CA LEU A 99 22.33 40.09 4.36
C LEU A 99 22.37 41.29 5.30
N ALA A 100 22.59 41.04 6.60
CA ALA A 100 22.83 42.11 7.56
C ALA A 100 24.18 42.81 7.31
N ASP A 101 25.18 42.03 6.88
CA ASP A 101 26.52 42.50 6.52
C ASP A 101 27.00 41.85 5.22
N GLY A 102 27.63 42.65 4.36
CA GLY A 102 28.13 42.20 3.06
C GLY A 102 27.05 42.05 1.99
N LYS A 103 27.40 41.28 0.95
CA LYS A 103 26.53 40.89 -0.16
C LYS A 103 26.39 39.36 -0.19
N LEU A 104 25.25 38.86 -0.67
CA LEU A 104 24.93 37.43 -0.64
C LEU A 104 25.99 36.49 -1.26
N LEU A 105 26.68 36.93 -2.32
CA LEU A 105 27.69 36.14 -3.02
C LEU A 105 29.14 36.52 -2.64
N ASP A 106 29.32 37.34 -1.61
CA ASP A 106 30.64 37.74 -1.15
C ASP A 106 31.16 36.73 -0.12
N PRO A 107 32.20 35.93 -0.43
CA PRO A 107 32.71 34.90 0.46
C PRO A 107 33.38 35.46 1.73
N GLN A 108 33.60 36.78 1.81
CA GLN A 108 34.30 37.41 2.95
C GLN A 108 33.37 37.69 4.14
N PHE A 109 32.05 37.67 3.95
CA PHE A 109 31.09 37.98 5.01
C PHE A 109 30.37 36.73 5.50
N GLY A 110 30.01 36.72 6.79
CA GLY A 110 29.21 35.66 7.38
C GLY A 110 27.76 35.67 6.89
N CYS A 111 27.08 34.54 7.00
CA CYS A 111 25.69 34.36 6.56
C CYS A 111 24.65 34.92 7.56
N ILE A 112 24.82 36.16 8.05
CA ILE A 112 23.79 36.79 8.89
C ILE A 112 22.64 37.24 7.98
N LEU A 113 21.54 36.50 8.01
CA LEU A 113 20.38 36.78 7.15
C LEU A 113 19.74 38.13 7.51
N GLY A 114 19.54 38.96 6.50
CA GLY A 114 18.77 40.20 6.57
C GLY A 114 17.27 39.96 6.40
N LEU A 115 16.48 41.03 6.58
CA LEU A 115 15.02 40.98 6.47
C LEU A 115 14.55 40.48 5.09
N GLY A 116 15.24 40.86 4.00
CA GLY A 116 14.91 40.40 2.66
C GLY A 116 15.01 38.88 2.52
N SER A 117 16.06 38.26 3.08
CA SER A 117 16.21 36.80 3.06
C SER A 117 15.13 36.10 3.90
N ILE A 118 14.80 36.64 5.07
CA ILE A 118 13.74 36.11 5.93
C ILE A 118 12.39 36.12 5.17
N VAL A 119 12.07 37.21 4.48
CA VAL A 119 10.84 37.33 3.68
C VAL A 119 10.82 36.34 2.52
N VAL A 120 11.93 36.18 1.80
CA VAL A 120 12.03 35.21 0.70
C VAL A 120 11.81 33.78 1.21
N VAL A 121 12.50 33.38 2.28
CA VAL A 121 12.38 32.05 2.88
C VAL A 121 10.97 31.82 3.42
N ALA A 122 10.39 32.79 4.13
CA ALA A 122 9.01 32.70 4.60
C ALA A 122 8.02 32.54 3.44
N GLY A 123 8.22 33.28 2.34
CA GLY A 123 7.43 33.13 1.12
C GLY A 123 7.52 31.72 0.52
N GLN A 124 8.73 31.14 0.45
CA GLN A 124 8.92 29.75 0.02
C GLN A 124 8.19 28.77 0.93
N CYS A 125 8.30 28.92 2.25
CA CYS A 125 7.60 28.08 3.22
C CYS A 125 6.07 28.14 3.05
N VAL A 126 5.50 29.32 2.78
CA VAL A 126 4.07 29.47 2.50
C VAL A 126 3.67 28.75 1.21
N VAL A 127 4.45 28.90 0.13
CA VAL A 127 4.18 28.18 -1.13
C VAL A 127 4.19 26.66 -0.90
N TYR A 128 5.17 26.14 -0.15
CA TYR A 128 5.22 24.72 0.19
C TYR A 128 4.06 24.27 1.05
N LEU A 129 3.68 25.06 2.05
CA LEU A 129 2.53 24.75 2.90
C LEU A 129 1.24 24.71 2.08
N VAL A 130 1.05 25.62 1.12
CA VAL A 130 -0.13 25.61 0.22
C VAL A 130 -0.14 24.35 -0.64
N ILE A 131 1.00 23.97 -1.24
CA ILE A 131 1.11 22.73 -2.04
C ILE A 131 0.78 21.51 -1.16
N GLU A 132 1.32 21.46 0.06
CA GLU A 132 1.07 20.38 1.02
C GLU A 132 -0.40 20.29 1.41
N LEU A 133 -1.07 21.42 1.68
CA LEU A 133 -2.49 21.46 1.98
C LEU A 133 -3.36 20.99 0.81
N ILE A 134 -2.99 21.32 -0.44
CA ILE A 134 -3.68 20.81 -1.63
C ILE A 134 -3.51 19.28 -1.72
N VAL A 135 -2.29 18.77 -1.56
CA VAL A 135 -2.02 17.32 -1.58
C VAL A 135 -2.76 16.61 -0.45
N LEU A 136 -2.77 17.18 0.76
CA LEU A 136 -3.51 16.64 1.89
C LEU A 136 -5.02 16.62 1.61
N GLY A 137 -5.56 17.68 0.99
CA GLY A 137 -6.94 17.73 0.52
C GLY A 137 -7.26 16.61 -0.48
N LEU A 138 -6.37 16.36 -1.45
CA LEU A 138 -6.51 15.23 -2.38
C LEU A 138 -6.42 13.88 -1.66
N CYS A 139 -5.56 13.75 -0.65
CA CYS A 139 -5.46 12.54 0.17
C CYS A 139 -6.78 12.25 0.90
N PHE A 140 -7.53 13.25 1.35
CA PHE A 140 -8.84 13.04 1.97
C PHE A 140 -9.87 12.41 1.04
N TYR A 141 -9.77 12.64 -0.28
CA TYR A 141 -10.60 11.95 -1.27
C TYR A 141 -10.17 10.51 -1.55
N SER A 142 -8.91 10.16 -1.25
CA SER A 142 -8.46 8.77 -1.31
C SER A 142 -9.14 7.95 -0.20
N ASP A 143 -9.37 6.66 -0.48
CA ASP A 143 -10.07 5.72 0.40
C ASP A 143 -9.53 5.69 1.85
N ARG A 144 -10.27 5.01 2.74
CA ARG A 144 -9.95 4.93 4.17
C ARG A 144 -8.48 4.60 4.38
N ASP A 145 -7.79 5.51 5.04
CA ASP A 145 -6.36 5.42 5.33
C ASP A 145 -6.10 4.35 6.38
N THR A 146 -5.62 3.20 5.89
CA THR A 146 -5.27 2.03 6.70
C THR A 146 -3.96 2.24 7.47
N TRP A 147 -3.05 3.05 6.93
CA TRP A 147 -1.69 3.24 7.44
C TRP A 147 -1.51 4.51 8.26
N LYS A 148 -2.58 5.29 8.48
CA LYS A 148 -2.58 6.57 9.21
C LYS A 148 -1.66 7.64 8.56
N ILE A 149 -1.34 7.51 7.28
CA ILE A 149 -0.54 8.47 6.51
C ILE A 149 -1.14 9.88 6.62
N LYS A 150 -2.46 10.03 6.55
CA LYS A 150 -3.18 11.30 6.68
C LYS A 150 -2.88 11.97 8.02
N LYS A 151 -2.83 11.18 9.11
CA LYS A 151 -2.54 11.70 10.45
C LYS A 151 -1.09 12.17 10.58
N GLU A 152 -0.16 11.40 10.04
CA GLU A 152 1.26 11.74 10.03
C GLU A 152 1.51 13.01 9.23
N THR A 153 0.93 13.14 8.03
CA THR A 153 1.02 14.34 7.20
C THR A 153 0.42 15.57 7.90
N ILE A 154 -0.72 15.43 8.58
CA ILE A 154 -1.32 16.54 9.36
C ILE A 154 -0.37 17.00 10.48
N ILE A 155 0.25 16.05 11.20
CA ILE A 155 1.21 16.37 12.25
C ILE A 155 2.40 17.12 11.65
N CYS A 156 2.98 16.63 10.55
CA CYS A 156 4.07 17.30 9.86
C CYS A 156 3.69 18.73 9.44
N ALA A 157 2.52 18.93 8.81
CA ALA A 157 2.05 20.25 8.39
C ALA A 157 1.90 21.24 9.56
N ILE A 158 1.41 20.78 10.72
CA ILE A 158 1.31 21.60 11.94
C ILE A 158 2.72 22.00 12.42
N PHE A 159 3.65 21.05 12.50
CA PHE A 159 5.03 21.34 12.92
C PHE A 159 5.76 22.23 11.90
N GLN A 160 5.47 22.11 10.61
CA GLN A 160 5.98 23.00 9.56
C GLN A 160 5.52 24.43 9.79
N LEU A 161 4.22 24.63 10.03
CA LEU A 161 3.64 25.93 10.30
C LEU A 161 4.27 26.57 11.54
N ILE A 162 4.38 25.81 12.64
CA ILE A 162 5.04 26.27 13.86
C ILE A 162 6.50 26.67 13.58
N SER A 163 7.24 25.85 12.83
CA SER A 163 8.65 26.11 12.52
C SER A 163 8.84 27.32 11.61
N CYS A 164 7.93 27.54 10.67
CA CYS A 164 7.90 28.73 9.82
C CYS A 164 7.63 30.00 10.64
N VAL A 165 6.67 29.96 11.57
CA VAL A 165 6.38 31.08 12.48
C VAL A 165 7.58 31.35 13.39
N LEU A 166 8.17 30.31 13.98
CA LEU A 166 9.36 30.45 14.83
C LEU A 166 10.55 31.05 14.05
N PHE A 167 10.81 30.58 12.84
CA PHE A 167 11.86 31.14 11.98
C PHE A 167 11.64 32.64 11.72
N ALA A 168 10.41 33.02 11.35
CA ALA A 168 10.07 34.42 11.09
C ALA A 168 10.19 35.29 12.35
N VAL A 169 9.70 34.82 13.50
CA VAL A 169 9.77 35.56 14.77
C VAL A 169 11.22 35.72 15.24
N LEU A 170 11.99 34.62 15.28
CA LEU A 170 13.38 34.63 15.74
C LEU A 170 14.27 35.50 14.85
N GLY A 171 14.07 35.48 13.52
CA GLY A 171 14.81 36.33 12.59
C GLY A 171 14.55 37.83 12.74
N ASN A 172 13.45 38.23 13.38
CA ASN A 172 13.10 39.64 13.63
C ASN A 172 13.51 40.13 15.03
N ILE A 173 14.03 39.27 15.90
CA ILE A 173 14.54 39.68 17.22
C ILE A 173 16.03 39.97 17.11
N ASP A 174 16.42 41.25 17.21
CA ASP A 174 17.82 41.68 17.07
C ASP A 174 18.79 40.92 18.00
N ILE A 175 18.39 40.69 19.26
CA ILE A 175 19.21 39.94 20.22
C ILE A 175 19.49 38.51 19.72
N VAL A 176 18.49 37.84 19.15
CA VAL A 176 18.65 36.48 18.62
C VAL A 176 19.54 36.52 17.38
N LYS A 177 19.28 37.47 16.48
CA LYS A 177 20.02 37.64 15.23
C LYS A 177 21.51 37.92 15.43
N TYR A 178 21.88 38.74 16.42
CA TYR A 178 23.28 39.13 16.62
C TYR A 178 24.02 38.28 17.66
N LEU A 179 23.33 37.77 18.68
CA LEU A 179 23.96 37.03 19.78
C LEU A 179 23.85 35.52 19.60
N VAL A 180 22.64 35.02 19.29
CA VAL A 180 22.35 33.58 19.25
C VAL A 180 22.76 32.96 17.93
N ASP A 181 22.59 33.67 16.80
CA ASP A 181 22.91 33.16 15.47
C ASP A 181 24.39 32.76 15.31
N ASN A 182 25.29 33.41 16.08
CA ASN A 182 26.71 33.09 16.16
C ASN A 182 26.99 31.72 16.82
N LEU A 183 26.12 31.24 17.71
CA LEU A 183 26.26 29.97 18.42
C LEU A 183 25.38 28.88 17.80
N VAL A 184 24.10 29.21 17.58
CA VAL A 184 23.07 28.32 17.03
C VAL A 184 22.29 29.12 15.99
N PRO A 185 22.58 28.93 14.70
CA PRO A 185 21.88 29.63 13.64
C PRO A 185 20.37 29.44 13.77
N TYR A 186 19.57 30.51 13.79
CA TYR A 186 18.11 30.35 13.95
C TYR A 186 17.48 29.70 12.71
N GLY A 187 18.17 29.74 11.56
CA GLY A 187 17.83 28.93 10.38
C GLY A 187 17.81 27.43 10.64
N ASN A 188 18.50 26.95 11.68
CA ASN A 188 18.44 25.54 12.09
C ASN A 188 17.06 25.11 12.58
N VAL A 189 16.14 26.04 12.89
CA VAL A 189 14.73 25.68 13.18
C VAL A 189 14.09 24.95 11.98
N LEU A 190 14.37 25.40 10.75
CA LEU A 190 13.85 24.75 9.53
C LEU A 190 14.55 23.41 9.26
N VAL A 191 15.84 23.30 9.60
CA VAL A 191 16.59 22.03 9.54
C VAL A 191 16.05 21.03 10.57
N ALA A 192 15.79 21.48 11.79
CA ALA A 192 15.20 20.67 12.86
C ALA A 192 13.81 20.16 12.47
N TYR A 193 12.98 21.00 11.82
CA TYR A 193 11.74 20.54 11.22
C TYR A 193 11.96 19.44 10.18
N SER A 194 12.93 19.62 9.28
CA SER A 194 13.24 18.63 8.25
C SER A 194 13.66 17.28 8.86
N LEU A 195 14.47 17.30 9.94
CA LEU A 195 14.83 16.10 10.69
C LEU A 195 13.62 15.46 11.38
N PHE A 196 12.75 16.28 11.98
CA PHE A 196 11.51 15.80 12.58
C PHE A 196 10.58 15.17 11.53
N ALA A 197 10.45 15.78 10.35
CA ALA A 197 9.65 15.24 9.26
C ALA A 197 10.18 13.87 8.82
N ILE A 198 11.49 13.71 8.63
CA ILE A 198 12.12 12.41 8.32
C ILE A 198 11.86 11.40 9.44
N PHE A 199 11.96 11.81 10.70
CA PHE A 199 11.67 10.93 11.83
C PHE A 199 10.21 10.45 11.81
N VAL A 200 9.25 11.35 11.59
CA VAL A 200 7.83 10.99 11.53
C VAL A 200 7.51 10.14 10.30
N SER A 201 8.07 10.46 9.13
CA SER A 201 7.70 9.80 7.87
C SER A 201 8.48 8.51 7.58
N VAL A 202 9.62 8.28 8.25
CA VAL A 202 10.48 7.11 8.00
C VAL A 202 10.63 6.27 9.27
N VAL A 203 11.03 6.89 10.38
CA VAL A 203 11.41 6.16 11.60
C VAL A 203 10.18 5.62 12.33
N LEU A 204 9.11 6.40 12.47
CA LEU A 204 7.87 5.94 13.13
C LEU A 204 7.23 4.75 12.40
N PRO A 205 7.04 4.75 11.07
CA PRO A 205 6.52 3.59 10.35
C PRO A 205 7.33 2.31 10.56
N ILE A 206 8.67 2.41 10.66
CA ILE A 206 9.54 1.26 10.98
C ILE A 206 9.25 0.71 12.38
N PHE A 207 9.08 1.58 13.38
CA PHE A 207 8.72 1.12 14.72
C PHE A 207 7.31 0.52 14.77
N TYR A 208 6.36 1.07 14.01
CA TYR A 208 5.02 0.51 13.90
C TYR A 208 5.03 -0.86 13.23
N SER A 209 5.77 -1.05 12.13
CA SER A 209 5.88 -2.34 11.46
C SER A 209 6.52 -3.40 12.36
N ILE A 210 7.64 -3.08 13.03
CA ILE A 210 8.29 -4.02 13.97
C ILE A 210 7.35 -4.42 15.11
N ARG A 211 6.62 -3.45 15.67
CA ARG A 211 5.67 -3.73 16.76
C ARG A 211 4.51 -4.60 16.28
N GLU A 212 3.99 -4.32 15.09
CA GLU A 212 2.91 -5.11 14.48
C GLU A 212 3.37 -6.52 14.15
N ASP A 213 4.56 -6.69 13.58
CA ASP A 213 5.10 -8.01 13.22
C ASP A 213 5.35 -8.88 14.45
N ARG A 214 5.86 -8.30 15.55
CA ARG A 214 5.96 -9.03 16.83
C ARG A 214 4.60 -9.50 17.33
N LYS A 215 3.57 -8.68 17.17
CA LYS A 215 2.21 -9.06 17.58
C LYS A 215 1.64 -10.14 16.66
N LYS A 216 1.88 -10.06 15.34
CA LYS A 216 1.45 -11.07 14.37
C LYS A 216 2.04 -12.43 14.71
N ILE A 217 3.34 -12.51 15.04
CA ILE A 217 4.00 -13.79 15.41
C ILE A 217 3.30 -14.44 16.61
N LEU A 218 3.03 -13.68 17.66
CA LEU A 218 2.32 -14.18 18.85
C LEU A 218 0.87 -14.59 18.54
N ASP A 219 0.18 -13.85 17.67
CA ASP A 219 -1.20 -14.16 17.26
C ASP A 219 -1.26 -15.38 16.33
N LEU A 220 -0.23 -15.61 15.51
CA LEU A 220 -0.05 -16.77 14.61
C LEU A 220 0.23 -18.06 15.40
N GLU A 221 1.01 -17.98 16.48
CA GLU A 221 1.28 -19.13 17.35
C GLU A 221 0.04 -19.55 18.15
N SER A 222 -0.86 -18.60 18.46
CA SER A 222 -2.04 -18.84 19.30
C SER A 222 -3.33 -19.14 18.51
N ASN A 223 -3.45 -18.67 17.27
CA ASN A 223 -4.56 -19.03 16.38
C ASN A 223 -4.03 -19.94 15.29
N VAL A 224 -4.24 -21.26 15.51
CA VAL A 224 -4.14 -22.33 14.51
C VAL A 224 -4.49 -21.76 13.14
N ALA A 225 -3.58 -21.94 12.16
CA ALA A 225 -3.75 -21.62 10.75
C ALA A 225 -5.14 -22.08 10.26
N GLY A 226 -6.13 -21.21 10.45
CA GLY A 226 -7.49 -21.44 10.03
C GLY A 226 -7.45 -21.39 8.52
N ASP A 227 -7.90 -22.47 7.89
CA ASP A 227 -7.86 -22.71 6.45
C ASP A 227 -8.32 -21.45 5.68
N VAL A 228 -7.36 -20.57 5.35
CA VAL A 228 -7.62 -19.30 4.66
C VAL A 228 -8.27 -19.60 3.33
N GLU A 229 -7.90 -20.72 2.70
CA GLU A 229 -8.55 -21.20 1.50
C GLU A 229 -10.04 -21.50 1.74
N GLN A 230 -10.40 -22.18 2.83
CA GLN A 230 -11.81 -22.39 3.21
C GLN A 230 -12.55 -21.08 3.48
N PHE A 231 -11.89 -20.11 4.13
CA PHE A 231 -12.47 -18.78 4.34
C PHE A 231 -12.74 -18.06 3.01
N LEU A 232 -11.80 -18.12 2.07
CA LEU A 232 -11.88 -17.50 0.74
C LEU A 232 -12.87 -18.21 -0.19
N LYS A 233 -13.14 -19.50 0.01
CA LYS A 233 -14.18 -20.25 -0.74
C LYS A 233 -15.59 -19.71 -0.47
N ASN A 234 -15.83 -19.05 0.66
CA ASN A 234 -17.09 -18.36 0.92
C ASN A 234 -17.10 -16.99 0.20
N LYS A 235 -18.04 -16.81 -0.74
CA LYS A 235 -18.17 -15.59 -1.57
C LYS A 235 -18.33 -14.32 -0.74
N GLU A 236 -19.14 -14.35 0.32
CA GLU A 236 -19.37 -13.17 1.16
C GLU A 236 -18.10 -12.76 1.92
N ASN A 237 -17.38 -13.74 2.45
CA ASN A 237 -16.10 -13.53 3.13
C ASN A 237 -15.02 -13.03 2.15
N TYR A 238 -14.97 -13.59 0.94
CA TYR A 238 -14.07 -13.14 -0.12
C TYR A 238 -14.30 -11.67 -0.48
N GLU A 239 -15.55 -11.23 -0.68
CA GLU A 239 -15.83 -9.82 -0.99
C GLU A 239 -15.45 -8.89 0.17
N LYS A 240 -15.68 -9.30 1.42
CA LYS A 240 -15.28 -8.53 2.61
C LYS A 240 -13.76 -8.35 2.70
N ILE A 241 -13.00 -9.43 2.51
CA ILE A 241 -11.53 -9.35 2.58
C ILE A 241 -10.95 -8.66 1.34
N LEU A 242 -11.57 -8.80 0.17
CA LEU A 242 -11.17 -8.10 -1.04
C LEU A 242 -11.37 -6.59 -0.91
N ASP A 243 -12.51 -6.14 -0.36
CA ASP A 243 -12.73 -4.73 -0.03
C ASP A 243 -11.67 -4.21 0.95
N PHE A 244 -11.36 -4.98 1.98
CA PHE A 244 -10.28 -4.64 2.92
C PHE A 244 -8.90 -4.55 2.24
N ALA A 245 -8.56 -5.49 1.37
CA ALA A 245 -7.28 -5.52 0.66
C ALA A 245 -7.14 -4.37 -0.34
N ARG A 246 -8.22 -3.99 -1.02
CA ARG A 246 -8.27 -2.79 -1.88
C ARG A 246 -7.96 -1.52 -1.09
N ARG A 247 -8.57 -1.36 0.09
CA ARG A 247 -8.29 -0.24 1.02
C ARG A 247 -6.89 -0.29 1.63
N SER A 248 -6.23 -1.44 1.56
CA SER A 248 -4.86 -1.64 2.05
C SER A 248 -3.82 -1.60 0.93
N TYR A 249 -4.25 -1.33 -0.32
CA TYR A 249 -3.40 -1.32 -1.52
C TYR A 249 -2.65 -2.64 -1.77
N CYS A 250 -3.22 -3.78 -1.36
CA CYS A 250 -2.65 -5.12 -1.60
C CYS A 250 -3.66 -6.18 -2.08
N PRO A 251 -4.55 -5.90 -3.07
CA PRO A 251 -5.53 -6.87 -3.54
C PRO A 251 -4.94 -7.95 -4.47
N GLU A 252 -3.71 -7.79 -4.95
CA GLU A 252 -3.09 -8.59 -6.01
C GLU A 252 -3.10 -10.09 -5.71
N ASN A 253 -2.69 -10.50 -4.50
CA ASN A 253 -2.66 -11.92 -4.14
C ASN A 253 -4.07 -12.54 -4.10
N LEU A 254 -5.08 -11.81 -3.63
CA LEU A 254 -6.48 -12.25 -3.61
C LEU A 254 -7.08 -12.37 -5.01
N LEU A 255 -6.74 -11.44 -5.89
CA LEU A 255 -7.21 -11.42 -7.27
C LEU A 255 -6.53 -12.54 -8.08
N CYS A 256 -5.22 -12.70 -7.94
CA CYS A 256 -4.44 -13.78 -8.55
C CYS A 256 -4.96 -15.15 -8.11
N TRP A 257 -5.13 -15.37 -6.79
CA TRP A 257 -5.68 -16.61 -6.26
C TRP A 257 -7.05 -16.96 -6.87
N ARG A 258 -7.96 -15.98 -6.93
CA ARG A 258 -9.30 -16.17 -7.52
C ARG A 258 -9.22 -16.53 -9.00
N ASP A 259 -8.36 -15.87 -9.76
CA ASP A 259 -8.21 -16.13 -11.19
C ASP A 259 -7.54 -17.50 -11.44
N ILE A 260 -6.65 -17.96 -10.56
CA ILE A 260 -6.14 -19.34 -10.56
C ILE A 260 -7.25 -20.37 -10.29
N GLN A 261 -8.16 -20.10 -9.35
CA GLN A 261 -9.32 -21.00 -9.12
C GLN A 261 -10.20 -21.08 -10.38
N ARG A 262 -10.43 -19.96 -11.07
CA ARG A 262 -11.16 -19.93 -12.34
C ARG A 262 -10.43 -20.73 -13.43
N PHE A 263 -9.11 -20.64 -13.49
CA PHE A 263 -8.29 -21.42 -14.41
C PHE A 263 -8.46 -22.91 -14.14
N LYS A 264 -8.39 -23.35 -12.88
CA LYS A 264 -8.63 -24.74 -12.49
C LYS A 264 -10.01 -25.24 -12.89
N ASN A 265 -11.05 -24.45 -12.60
CA ASN A 265 -12.43 -24.84 -12.92
C ASN A 265 -12.71 -24.90 -14.44
N SER A 266 -11.95 -24.18 -15.26
CA SER A 266 -12.12 -24.21 -16.72
C SER A 266 -11.86 -25.59 -17.35
N PHE A 267 -11.05 -26.45 -16.71
CA PHE A 267 -10.81 -27.81 -17.18
C PHE A 267 -12.03 -28.73 -17.01
N HIS A 268 -12.88 -28.47 -16.01
CA HIS A 268 -14.07 -29.28 -15.75
C HIS A 268 -15.25 -28.97 -16.71
N MET A 269 -15.29 -27.77 -17.29
CA MET A 269 -16.41 -27.24 -18.08
C MET A 269 -16.37 -27.62 -19.58
N ASN A 270 -16.01 -28.88 -19.91
CA ASN A 270 -15.84 -29.42 -21.28
C ASN A 270 -14.47 -29.19 -21.94
N GLY A 271 -13.38 -29.13 -21.17
CA GLY A 271 -12.03 -29.36 -21.71
C GLY A 271 -11.56 -28.38 -22.80
N LYS A 272 -12.03 -27.13 -22.77
CA LYS A 272 -11.54 -26.09 -23.71
C LYS A 272 -10.14 -25.63 -23.31
N VAL A 273 -9.15 -26.44 -23.64
CA VAL A 273 -7.72 -26.19 -23.40
C VAL A 273 -7.31 -24.79 -23.88
N GLU A 274 -7.86 -24.33 -25.02
CA GLU A 274 -7.60 -22.99 -25.56
C GLU A 274 -8.10 -21.85 -24.63
N GLU A 275 -9.25 -22.03 -23.99
CA GLU A 275 -9.80 -21.06 -23.05
C GLU A 275 -8.96 -21.01 -21.76
N SER A 276 -8.55 -22.18 -21.25
CA SER A 276 -7.61 -22.30 -20.13
C SER A 276 -6.26 -21.66 -20.45
N ALA A 277 -5.73 -21.88 -21.66
CA ALA A 277 -4.49 -21.25 -22.12
C ALA A 277 -4.60 -19.72 -22.12
N ARG A 278 -5.69 -19.18 -22.71
CA ARG A 278 -5.95 -17.74 -22.71
C ARG A 278 -6.06 -17.17 -21.30
N MET A 279 -6.72 -17.89 -20.39
CA MET A 279 -6.82 -17.47 -18.98
C MET A 279 -5.46 -17.51 -18.29
N GLY A 280 -4.65 -18.54 -18.53
CA GLY A 280 -3.28 -18.63 -18.03
C GLY A 280 -2.40 -17.47 -18.50
N ILE A 281 -2.46 -17.11 -19.78
CA ILE A 281 -1.74 -15.95 -20.34
C ILE A 281 -2.17 -14.66 -19.63
N ASN A 282 -3.48 -14.48 -19.40
CA ASN A 282 -3.98 -13.32 -18.67
C ASN A 282 -3.47 -13.28 -17.22
N ILE A 283 -3.37 -14.42 -16.53
CA ILE A 283 -2.80 -14.50 -15.17
C ILE A 283 -1.32 -14.08 -15.20
N VAL A 284 -0.54 -14.61 -16.15
CA VAL A 284 0.88 -14.27 -16.31
C VAL A 284 1.05 -12.77 -16.54
N GLU A 285 0.35 -12.20 -17.53
CA GLU A 285 0.45 -10.78 -17.88
C GLU A 285 -0.06 -9.84 -16.78
N SER A 286 -1.09 -10.24 -16.02
CA SER A 286 -1.71 -9.38 -15.01
C SER A 286 -0.98 -9.38 -13.67
N TYR A 287 -0.37 -10.51 -13.28
CA TYR A 287 0.16 -10.71 -11.93
C TYR A 287 1.62 -11.18 -11.88
N LEU A 288 2.09 -11.97 -12.85
CA LEU A 288 3.38 -12.67 -12.71
C LEU A 288 4.51 -11.99 -13.48
N LYS A 289 4.19 -11.30 -14.58
CA LYS A 289 5.17 -10.61 -15.41
C LYS A 289 5.75 -9.42 -14.66
N SER A 290 7.06 -9.24 -14.75
CA SER A 290 7.72 -8.02 -14.31
C SER A 290 7.02 -6.82 -14.92
N CYS A 291 6.81 -5.76 -14.13
CA CYS A 291 6.10 -4.56 -14.57
C CYS A 291 4.57 -4.72 -14.77
N SER A 292 3.96 -5.83 -14.37
CA SER A 292 2.49 -5.93 -14.32
C SER A 292 1.92 -4.99 -13.24
N LEU A 293 0.67 -4.55 -13.41
CA LEU A 293 0.06 -3.56 -12.50
C LEU A 293 -0.27 -4.14 -11.14
N ALA A 294 -0.64 -5.42 -11.10
CA ALA A 294 -0.91 -6.18 -9.89
C ALA A 294 0.19 -7.23 -9.71
N GLN A 295 1.45 -6.84 -9.96
CA GLN A 295 2.59 -7.73 -9.84
C GLN A 295 2.66 -8.26 -8.41
N ILE A 296 2.56 -9.58 -8.25
CA ILE A 296 2.72 -10.23 -6.96
C ILE A 296 4.21 -10.36 -6.61
N ASN A 297 4.53 -10.29 -5.32
CA ASN A 297 5.90 -10.37 -4.83
C ASN A 297 6.37 -11.83 -4.77
N LEU A 298 6.96 -12.33 -5.86
CA LEU A 298 7.43 -13.72 -5.96
C LEU A 298 8.88 -13.89 -5.47
N PRO A 299 9.20 -14.99 -4.78
CA PRO A 299 10.58 -15.41 -4.55
C PRO A 299 11.25 -15.78 -5.88
N SER A 300 12.59 -15.74 -5.90
CA SER A 300 13.39 -15.89 -7.12
C SER A 300 13.19 -17.23 -7.84
N ASP A 301 12.97 -18.32 -7.09
CA ASP A 301 12.71 -19.65 -7.64
C ASP A 301 11.35 -19.72 -8.35
N LEU A 302 10.31 -19.07 -7.81
CA LEU A 302 9.01 -18.97 -8.47
C LEU A 302 9.05 -18.01 -9.66
N ALA A 303 9.82 -16.92 -9.58
CA ALA A 303 9.99 -15.98 -10.68
C ALA A 303 10.61 -16.64 -11.92
N LEU A 304 11.57 -17.56 -11.74
CA LEU A 304 12.14 -18.35 -12.85
C LEU A 304 11.10 -19.25 -13.52
N LYS A 305 10.21 -19.88 -12.73
CA LYS A 305 9.12 -20.72 -13.25
C LYS A 305 8.10 -19.95 -14.09
N VAL A 306 7.96 -18.63 -13.90
CA VAL A 306 7.05 -17.80 -14.70
C VAL A 306 7.40 -17.88 -16.19
N GLY A 307 8.69 -17.86 -16.54
CA GLY A 307 9.13 -17.98 -17.94
C GLY A 307 8.81 -19.35 -18.55
N GLU A 308 8.92 -20.42 -17.76
CA GLU A 308 8.53 -21.77 -18.16
C GLU A 308 7.02 -21.87 -18.40
N ILE A 309 6.22 -21.29 -17.50
CA ILE A 309 4.76 -21.21 -17.62
C ILE A 309 4.36 -20.42 -18.86
N GLU A 310 4.95 -19.24 -19.11
CA GLU A 310 4.68 -18.41 -20.29
C GLU A 310 5.00 -19.16 -21.60
N THR A 311 6.12 -19.88 -21.63
CA THR A 311 6.53 -20.71 -22.76
C THR A 311 5.56 -21.87 -23.00
N LEU A 312 5.15 -22.56 -21.94
CA LEU A 312 4.19 -23.68 -22.02
C LEU A 312 2.83 -23.22 -22.54
N LEU A 313 2.32 -22.11 -22.00
CA LEU A 313 1.04 -21.51 -22.40
C LEU A 313 1.03 -21.06 -23.87
N SER A 314 2.16 -20.59 -24.39
CA SER A 314 2.29 -20.08 -25.76
C SER A 314 2.53 -21.18 -26.79
N ASN A 315 3.37 -22.17 -26.46
CA ASN A 315 3.89 -23.12 -27.45
C ASN A 315 3.24 -24.51 -27.38
N SER A 316 2.61 -24.87 -26.26
CA SER A 316 2.16 -26.25 -26.03
C SER A 316 0.85 -26.30 -25.24
N PRO A 317 -0.25 -25.78 -25.80
CA PRO A 317 -1.53 -25.72 -25.10
C PRO A 317 -2.01 -27.11 -24.63
N ASN A 318 -1.74 -28.16 -25.40
CA ASN A 318 -2.13 -29.53 -25.06
C ASN A 318 -1.44 -30.11 -23.81
N LEU A 319 -0.35 -29.49 -23.33
CA LEU A 319 0.37 -29.89 -22.11
C LEU A 319 -0.06 -29.10 -20.87
N ILE A 320 -0.96 -28.13 -21.03
CA ILE A 320 -1.46 -27.33 -19.90
C ILE A 320 -2.31 -28.24 -19.01
N ASN A 321 -1.99 -28.25 -17.71
CA ASN A 321 -2.75 -28.98 -16.70
C ASN A 321 -3.35 -28.01 -15.67
N GLN A 322 -4.37 -28.49 -14.93
CA GLN A 322 -5.04 -27.73 -13.88
C GLN A 322 -4.10 -27.28 -12.73
N ASN A 323 -2.99 -28.00 -12.52
CA ASN A 323 -2.05 -27.77 -11.43
C ASN A 323 -0.89 -26.81 -11.80
N LEU A 324 -0.94 -26.22 -13.00
CA LEU A 324 0.14 -25.38 -13.54
C LEU A 324 0.55 -24.24 -12.59
N PHE A 325 -0.42 -23.71 -11.84
CA PHE A 325 -0.23 -22.59 -10.93
C PHE A 325 -0.23 -22.98 -9.44
N ASP A 326 -0.11 -24.26 -9.07
CA ASP A 326 -0.21 -24.70 -7.66
C ASP A 326 0.80 -24.03 -6.74
N SER A 327 2.04 -23.90 -7.21
CA SER A 327 3.11 -23.24 -6.44
C SER A 327 2.84 -21.75 -6.23
N ILE A 328 2.34 -21.07 -7.26
CA ILE A 328 1.92 -19.66 -7.19
C ILE A 328 0.69 -19.49 -6.29
N GLN A 329 -0.29 -20.39 -6.38
CA GLN A 329 -1.47 -20.39 -5.50
C GLN A 329 -1.06 -20.51 -4.03
N SER A 330 -0.15 -21.44 -3.74
CA SER A 330 0.34 -21.69 -2.39
C SER A 330 1.04 -20.46 -1.82
N HIS A 331 1.87 -19.80 -2.64
CA HIS A 331 2.50 -18.52 -2.30
C HIS A 331 1.45 -17.42 -2.02
N CYS A 332 0.46 -17.26 -2.91
CA CYS A 332 -0.62 -16.28 -2.70
C CYS A 332 -1.36 -16.52 -1.37
N LEU A 333 -1.66 -17.77 -1.03
CA LEU A 333 -2.34 -18.11 0.22
C LEU A 333 -1.50 -17.74 1.45
N VAL A 334 -0.20 -18.03 1.41
CA VAL A 334 0.73 -17.64 2.50
C VAL A 334 0.77 -16.13 2.66
N ASP A 335 0.92 -15.37 1.57
CA ASP A 335 0.94 -13.90 1.63
C ASP A 335 -0.40 -13.33 2.12
N ILE A 336 -1.53 -13.85 1.63
CA ILE A 336 -2.87 -13.46 2.10
C ILE A 336 -3.00 -13.73 3.59
N GLN A 337 -2.55 -14.90 4.06
CA GLN A 337 -2.63 -15.28 5.46
C GLN A 337 -1.77 -14.36 6.34
N CYS A 338 -0.50 -14.22 6.01
CA CYS A 338 0.49 -13.49 6.81
C CYS A 338 0.21 -11.98 6.86
N ASP A 339 -0.37 -11.41 5.80
CA ASP A 339 -0.50 -9.96 5.69
C ASP A 339 -1.96 -9.47 5.71
N VAL A 340 -2.79 -9.95 4.80
CA VAL A 340 -4.15 -9.41 4.61
C VAL A 340 -5.11 -9.94 5.68
N TYR A 341 -5.16 -11.25 5.86
CA TYR A 341 -6.14 -11.94 6.70
C TYR A 341 -5.93 -11.61 8.18
N ILE A 342 -4.69 -11.62 8.67
CA ILE A 342 -4.39 -11.25 10.07
C ILE A 342 -4.85 -9.81 10.35
N ARG A 343 -4.50 -8.84 9.48
CA ARG A 343 -4.93 -7.45 9.68
C ARG A 343 -6.45 -7.30 9.59
N PHE A 344 -7.10 -8.00 8.66
CA PHE A 344 -8.55 -8.02 8.53
C PHE A 344 -9.23 -8.53 9.81
N THR A 345 -8.75 -9.65 10.37
CA THR A 345 -9.34 -10.22 11.58
C THR A 345 -9.15 -9.30 12.79
N VAL A 346 -7.98 -8.68 12.97
CA VAL A 346 -7.73 -7.69 14.03
C VAL A 346 -8.69 -6.51 13.92
N GLN A 347 -8.89 -5.96 12.72
CA GLN A 347 -9.81 -4.85 12.50
C GLN A 347 -11.28 -5.24 12.75
N SER A 348 -11.69 -6.44 12.31
CA SER A 348 -13.05 -6.94 12.49
C SER A 348 -13.40 -7.17 13.97
N LYS A 349 -12.45 -7.68 14.77
CA LYS A 349 -12.60 -7.88 16.22
C LYS A 349 -12.78 -6.55 16.96
N GLY A 350 -12.00 -5.52 16.60
CA GLY A 350 -12.14 -4.18 17.17
C GLY A 350 -13.52 -3.56 16.92
N THR A 351 -14.05 -3.75 15.71
CA THR A 351 -15.38 -3.22 15.33
C THR A 351 -16.51 -3.86 16.14
N LYS A 352 -16.46 -5.19 16.33
CA LYS A 352 -17.46 -5.92 17.14
C LYS A 352 -17.44 -5.54 18.61
N LYS A 353 -16.26 -5.26 19.18
CA LYS A 353 -16.12 -4.83 20.58
C LYS A 353 -16.79 -3.48 20.81
N ASN A 354 -16.54 -2.51 19.92
CA ASN A 354 -17.14 -1.18 20.02
C ASN A 354 -18.66 -1.21 19.86
N GLN A 355 -19.19 -2.01 18.92
CA GLN A 355 -20.64 -2.19 18.79
C GLN A 355 -21.27 -2.76 20.06
N LYS A 356 -20.63 -3.76 20.70
CA LYS A 356 -21.14 -4.36 21.94
C LYS A 356 -21.10 -3.38 23.12
N GLU A 357 -20.08 -2.53 23.21
CA GLU A 357 -19.98 -1.47 24.23
C GLU A 357 -21.04 -0.37 24.02
N GLU A 358 -21.31 0.03 22.77
CA GLU A 358 -22.37 0.98 22.45
C GLU A 358 -23.77 0.43 22.79
N THR A 359 -24.06 -0.85 22.47
CA THR A 359 -25.34 -1.47 22.86
C THR A 359 -25.49 -1.61 24.38
N SER A 360 -24.38 -1.77 25.12
CA SER A 360 -24.40 -1.93 26.57
C SER A 360 -24.52 -0.61 27.34
N THR A 361 -24.25 0.53 26.68
CA THR A 361 -24.38 1.88 27.29
C THR A 361 -25.78 2.48 27.05
N GLN A 362 -26.59 1.88 26.17
CA GLN A 362 -27.96 2.31 25.87
C GLN A 362 -29.04 1.53 26.63
N ILE A 363 -28.66 0.60 27.50
CA ILE A 363 -29.52 -0.16 28.42
C ILE A 363 -29.19 0.31 29.84
#